data_AF-A0A5M9JME6-F1
#
_entry.id   AF-A0A5M9JME6-F1
#
_cell.length_a   1.000
_cell.length_b   1.000
_cell.length_c   1.000
_cell.angle_alpha   90.00
_cell.angle_beta   90.00
_cell.angle_gamma   90.00
#
_symmetry.space_group_name_H-M   'P 1'
#
loop_
_entity.id
_entity.type
_entity.pdbx_description
1 polymer ?
#
loop_
_entity_poly.entity_id
_entity_poly.type
_entity_poly.pdbx_seq_one_letter_code
_entity_poly.pdbx_strand_id
1 'polypeptide(L)'
;MSPLTFLDLPGEIRNQIYYLLLVIPRLPSSRVYLLDRDPPIYPQILSVCRKVHDEAEQILYGSNVFVAELNFLVGLPRLRWEYPTIKSSRLISIINKYFIAVSSLDSPAFTCVEIKDAFSGMEELTIWAVRPYLLSRYFMLRYFEGVRGVKKAKIGWVCA
;
A
#
# COMPACT_ATOMS: atom_id res chain seq x y z
N MET A 1 -18.82 16.89 -36.92
CA MET A 1 -18.34 15.71 -36.18
C MET A 1 -18.31 16.08 -34.71
N SER A 2 -19.04 15.38 -33.86
CA SER A 2 -18.99 15.61 -32.42
C SER A 2 -17.60 15.23 -31.91
N PRO A 3 -16.97 16.03 -31.03
CA PRO A 3 -15.66 15.70 -30.49
C PRO A 3 -15.75 14.44 -29.63
N LEU A 4 -14.79 13.53 -29.79
CA LEU A 4 -14.68 12.34 -28.96
C LEU A 4 -14.28 12.75 -27.54
N THR A 5 -15.10 12.38 -26.57
CA THR A 5 -14.88 12.69 -25.16
C THR A 5 -14.25 11.50 -24.43
N PHE A 6 -13.70 11.75 -23.25
CA PHE A 6 -13.06 10.70 -22.44
C PHE A 6 -14.03 9.55 -22.06
N LEU A 7 -15.33 9.86 -21.88
CA LEU A 7 -16.33 8.85 -21.52
C LEU A 7 -16.81 8.01 -22.72
N ASP A 8 -16.47 8.41 -23.95
CA ASP A 8 -16.74 7.63 -25.16
C ASP A 8 -15.70 6.50 -25.35
N LEU A 9 -14.58 6.55 -24.62
CA LEU A 9 -13.59 5.46 -24.60
C LEU A 9 -14.18 4.22 -23.91
N PRO A 10 -13.83 2.99 -24.33
CA PRO A 10 -14.15 1.77 -23.57
C PRO A 10 -13.60 1.81 -22.15
N GLY A 11 -14.26 1.11 -21.22
CA GLY A 11 -13.88 1.11 -19.80
C GLY A 11 -12.47 0.58 -19.56
N GLU A 12 -12.02 -0.37 -20.36
CA GLU A 12 -10.68 -0.97 -20.31
C GLU A 12 -9.60 0.07 -20.64
N ILE A 13 -9.86 0.92 -21.63
CA ILE A 13 -8.93 2.00 -22.00
C ILE A 13 -8.91 3.09 -20.93
N ARG A 14 -10.07 3.44 -20.36
CA ARG A 14 -10.13 4.36 -19.21
C ARG A 14 -9.35 3.81 -18.02
N ASN A 15 -9.49 2.51 -17.72
CA ASN A 15 -8.73 1.83 -16.67
C ASN A 15 -7.23 1.95 -16.90
N GLN A 16 -6.73 1.69 -18.12
CA GLN A 16 -5.31 1.87 -18.43
C GLN A 16 -4.83 3.29 -18.17
N ILE A 17 -5.63 4.30 -18.54
CA ILE A 17 -5.31 5.71 -18.26
C ILE A 17 -5.28 5.96 -16.75
N TYR A 18 -6.24 5.45 -15.98
CA TYR A 18 -6.24 5.54 -14.52
C TYR A 18 -5.02 4.88 -13.89
N TYR A 19 -4.58 3.70 -14.38
CA TYR A 19 -3.37 3.04 -13.91
C TYR A 19 -2.13 3.93 -14.09
N LEU A 20 -2.00 4.59 -15.24
CA LEU A 20 -0.86 5.48 -15.51
C LEU A 20 -0.86 6.73 -14.60
N LEU A 21 -2.03 7.20 -14.20
CA LEU A 21 -2.17 8.44 -13.41
C LEU A 21 -2.15 8.21 -11.89
N LEU A 22 -2.59 7.03 -11.45
CA LEU A 22 -2.94 6.77 -10.05
C LEU A 22 -2.10 5.66 -9.41
N VAL A 23 -1.41 4.82 -10.18
CA VAL A 23 -0.65 3.70 -9.63
C VAL A 23 0.84 4.01 -9.63
N ILE A 24 1.41 4.01 -8.43
CA ILE A 24 2.84 4.28 -8.22
C ILE A 24 3.60 2.94 -8.29
N PRO A 25 4.78 2.89 -8.93
CA PRO A 25 5.66 1.73 -8.88
C PRO A 25 5.89 1.24 -7.46
N ARG A 26 6.04 -0.08 -7.29
CA ARG A 26 6.21 -0.70 -5.97
C ARG A 26 7.45 -0.13 -5.25
N LEU A 27 7.36 -0.04 -3.93
CA LEU A 27 8.47 0.33 -3.06
C LEU A 27 9.69 -0.58 -3.36
N PRO A 28 10.83 -0.02 -3.81
CA PRO A 28 11.96 -0.80 -4.28
C PRO A 28 12.78 -1.36 -3.12
N SER A 29 13.16 -2.64 -3.20
CA SER A 29 13.88 -3.43 -2.18
C SER A 29 15.23 -2.88 -1.73
N SER A 30 15.71 -1.75 -2.27
CA SER A 30 17.02 -1.18 -2.00
C SER A 30 16.93 0.31 -1.69
N ARG A 31 17.66 0.74 -0.65
CA ARG A 31 17.82 2.14 -0.22
C ARG A 31 18.31 3.08 -1.33
N VAL A 32 18.91 2.53 -2.39
CA VAL A 32 19.51 3.29 -3.48
C VAL A 32 18.48 4.16 -4.23
N TYR A 33 17.18 3.83 -4.14
CA TYR A 33 16.10 4.61 -4.76
C TYR A 33 15.30 5.48 -3.80
N LEU A 34 15.65 5.57 -2.50
CA LEU A 34 15.05 6.56 -1.59
C LEU A 34 15.42 8.01 -1.96
N LEU A 35 16.37 8.17 -2.90
CA LEU A 35 16.75 9.46 -3.48
C LEU A 35 15.98 9.78 -4.77
N ASP A 36 15.37 8.77 -5.40
CA ASP A 36 14.54 8.97 -6.58
C ASP A 36 13.13 9.33 -6.09
N ARG A 37 12.69 10.55 -6.39
CA ARG A 37 11.40 11.04 -5.93
C ARG A 37 10.32 10.12 -6.49
N ASP A 38 9.40 9.64 -5.65
CA ASP A 38 8.25 8.87 -6.13
C ASP A 38 7.59 9.61 -7.30
N PRO A 39 7.19 8.90 -8.37
CA PRO A 39 6.57 9.56 -9.51
C PRO A 39 5.30 10.30 -9.07
N PRO A 40 5.01 11.45 -9.69
CA PRO A 40 3.85 12.24 -9.32
C PRO A 40 2.57 11.44 -9.55
N ILE A 41 1.66 11.54 -8.59
CA ILE A 41 0.30 11.01 -8.69
C ILE A 41 -0.68 12.14 -9.01
N TYR A 42 -1.71 11.84 -9.80
CA TYR A 42 -2.68 12.82 -10.31
C TYR A 42 -4.11 12.56 -9.81
N PRO A 43 -4.39 12.69 -8.49
CA PRO A 43 -5.69 12.39 -7.90
C PRO A 43 -6.79 13.38 -8.29
N GLN A 44 -6.44 14.51 -8.93
CA GLN A 44 -7.41 15.52 -9.40
C GLN A 44 -8.41 14.93 -10.39
N ILE A 45 -8.08 13.82 -11.05
CA ILE A 45 -9.02 13.12 -11.93
C ILE A 45 -10.28 12.62 -11.17
N LEU A 46 -10.16 12.31 -9.87
CA LEU A 46 -11.28 11.88 -9.04
C LEU A 46 -12.33 12.98 -8.81
N SER A 47 -12.02 14.26 -9.09
CA SER A 47 -12.96 15.38 -8.91
C SER A 47 -13.66 15.79 -10.21
N VAL A 48 -13.46 15.08 -11.32
CA VAL A 48 -14.04 15.45 -12.63
C VAL A 48 -15.55 15.20 -12.68
N CYS A 49 -15.98 13.96 -12.46
CA CYS A 49 -17.40 13.60 -12.43
C CYS A 49 -17.62 12.29 -11.65
N ARG A 50 -18.87 11.96 -11.33
CA ARG A 50 -19.22 10.77 -10.53
C ARG A 50 -18.70 9.46 -11.15
N LYS A 51 -18.89 9.28 -12.47
CA LYS A 51 -18.43 8.06 -13.16
C LYS A 51 -16.92 7.87 -13.07
N VAL A 52 -16.16 8.93 -13.34
CA VAL A 52 -14.70 8.91 -13.24
C VAL A 52 -14.26 8.69 -11.79
N HIS A 53 -14.93 9.32 -10.83
CA HIS A 53 -14.68 9.14 -9.41
C HIS A 53 -14.79 7.67 -9.00
N ASP A 54 -15.93 7.03 -9.31
CA ASP A 54 -16.21 5.66 -8.91
C ASP A 54 -15.23 4.66 -9.56
N GLU A 55 -14.88 4.86 -10.84
CA GLU A 55 -13.92 4.01 -11.56
C GLU A 55 -12.48 4.20 -11.05
N ALA A 56 -12.04 5.45 -10.91
CA ALA A 56 -10.67 5.80 -10.54
C ALA A 56 -10.35 5.49 -9.07
N GLU A 57 -11.33 5.64 -8.17
CA GLU A 57 -11.14 5.40 -6.75
C GLU A 57 -10.77 3.94 -6.45
N GLN A 58 -11.45 3.00 -7.12
CA GLN A 58 -11.15 1.56 -6.99
C GLN A 58 -9.72 1.24 -7.43
N ILE A 59 -9.22 1.92 -8.47
CA ILE A 59 -7.85 1.74 -8.95
C ILE A 59 -6.86 2.36 -7.97
N LEU A 60 -7.09 3.59 -7.52
CA LEU A 60 -6.21 4.28 -6.58
C LEU A 60 -6.02 3.48 -5.28
N TYR A 61 -7.10 3.06 -4.63
CA TYR A 61 -7.01 2.40 -3.32
C TYR A 61 -6.85 0.87 -3.41
N GLY A 62 -7.38 0.22 -4.45
CA GLY A 62 -7.30 -1.24 -4.59
C GLY A 62 -6.06 -1.73 -5.34
N SER A 63 -5.44 -0.89 -6.18
CA SER A 63 -4.29 -1.33 -6.99
C SER A 63 -2.94 -0.96 -6.40
N ASN A 64 -2.86 0.12 -5.62
CA ASN A 64 -1.63 0.55 -4.97
C ASN A 64 -1.29 -0.29 -3.74
N VAL A 65 0.00 -0.31 -3.39
CA VAL A 65 0.47 -0.84 -2.12
C VAL A 65 0.57 0.31 -1.13
N PHE A 66 -0.16 0.19 -0.03
CA PHE A 66 -0.19 1.16 1.04
C PHE A 66 0.75 0.76 2.16
N VAL A 67 1.32 1.76 2.79
CA VAL A 67 2.27 1.59 3.84
C VAL A 67 1.57 1.67 5.18
N ALA A 68 1.73 0.62 5.98
CA ALA A 68 1.16 0.48 7.31
C ALA A 68 2.27 0.64 8.36
N GLU A 69 2.01 1.50 9.34
CA GLU A 69 2.87 1.63 10.52
C GLU A 69 2.45 0.59 11.56
N LEU A 70 3.42 -0.04 12.22
CA LEU A 70 3.16 -1.12 13.17
C LEU A 70 2.26 -0.69 14.34
N ASN A 71 2.34 0.59 14.74
CA ASN A 71 1.53 1.18 15.81
C ASN A 71 0.09 1.50 15.43
N PHE A 72 -0.28 1.38 14.15
CA PHE A 72 -1.64 1.65 13.66
C PHE A 72 -2.20 0.54 12.76
N LEU A 73 -1.39 -0.48 12.43
CA LEU A 73 -1.74 -1.59 11.54
C LEU A 73 -2.41 -1.08 10.26
N VAL A 74 -3.62 -1.55 9.98
CA VAL A 74 -4.45 -1.17 8.82
C VAL A 74 -5.30 0.09 9.05
N GLY A 75 -5.27 0.68 10.24
CA GLY A 75 -6.17 1.76 10.64
C GLY A 75 -5.80 3.15 10.10
N LEU A 76 -4.52 3.40 9.80
CA LEU A 76 -4.03 4.68 9.25
C LEU A 76 -3.04 4.46 8.10
N PRO A 77 -3.46 3.81 6.99
CA PRO A 77 -2.57 3.56 5.88
C PRO A 77 -2.14 4.86 5.20
N ARG A 78 -0.92 4.84 4.64
CA ARG A 78 -0.38 5.91 3.81
C ARG A 78 -0.06 5.38 2.42
N LEU A 79 -0.23 6.20 1.39
CA LEU A 79 0.19 5.80 0.04
C LEU A 79 1.73 5.70 -0.03
N ARG A 80 2.42 6.69 0.52
CA ARG A 80 3.87 6.77 0.76
C ARG A 80 4.13 7.57 2.02
N TRP A 81 5.37 7.61 2.49
CA TRP A 81 5.74 8.34 3.71
C TRP A 81 5.53 9.85 3.63
N GLU A 82 5.55 10.39 2.42
CA GLU A 82 5.34 11.80 2.11
C GLU A 82 3.85 12.18 2.07
N TYR A 83 2.95 11.20 1.92
CA TYR A 83 1.52 11.42 1.83
C TYR A 83 0.83 11.33 3.20
N PRO A 84 -0.27 12.09 3.42
CA PRO A 84 -1.02 12.04 4.66
C PRO A 84 -1.69 10.67 4.90
N THR A 85 -2.03 10.40 6.15
CA THR A 85 -2.78 9.19 6.52
C THR A 85 -4.22 9.23 6.01
N ILE A 86 -4.68 8.08 5.52
CA ILE A 86 -6.08 7.87 5.15
C ILE A 86 -6.85 7.52 6.42
N LYS A 87 -7.89 8.31 6.71
CA LYS A 87 -8.75 8.14 7.89
C LYS A 87 -10.13 7.57 7.57
N SER A 88 -10.49 7.53 6.29
CA SER A 88 -11.83 7.11 5.87
C SER A 88 -11.93 5.59 5.88
N SER A 89 -12.78 5.03 6.75
CA SER A 89 -13.01 3.58 6.85
C SER A 89 -13.47 2.96 5.52
N ARG A 90 -14.25 3.70 4.73
CA ARG A 90 -14.72 3.28 3.40
C ARG A 90 -13.58 3.11 2.40
N LEU A 91 -12.56 3.97 2.47
CA LEU A 91 -11.38 3.85 1.61
C LEU A 91 -10.46 2.74 2.10
N ILE A 92 -10.30 2.63 3.42
CA ILE A 92 -9.51 1.57 4.05
C ILE A 92 -10.06 0.18 3.68
N SER A 93 -11.38 0.00 3.57
CA SER A 93 -11.96 -1.29 3.17
C SER A 93 -11.67 -1.70 1.72
N ILE A 94 -11.24 -0.76 0.86
CA ILE A 94 -10.82 -1.04 -0.52
C ILE A 94 -9.34 -1.45 -0.57
N ILE A 95 -8.55 -0.98 0.39
CA ILE A 95 -7.12 -1.24 0.46
C ILE A 95 -6.89 -2.70 0.88
N ASN A 96 -6.21 -3.46 0.02
CA ASN A 96 -5.93 -4.87 0.27
C ASN A 96 -4.44 -5.25 0.08
N LYS A 97 -3.58 -4.27 -0.21
CA LYS A 97 -2.14 -4.45 -0.40
C LYS A 97 -1.37 -3.58 0.58
N TYR A 98 -0.60 -4.22 1.44
CA TYR A 98 0.12 -3.54 2.50
C TYR A 98 1.63 -3.79 2.42
N PHE A 99 2.37 -2.75 2.78
CA PHE A 99 3.80 -2.76 3.03
C PHE A 99 4.04 -2.34 4.47
N ILE A 100 4.86 -3.10 5.19
CA ILE A 100 5.23 -2.82 6.56
C ILE A 100 6.75 -2.82 6.66
N ALA A 101 7.30 -1.73 7.18
CA ALA A 101 8.69 -1.67 7.62
C ALA A 101 8.73 -1.93 9.13
N VAL A 102 9.55 -2.89 9.55
CA VAL A 102 9.72 -3.27 10.95
C VAL A 102 11.20 -3.16 11.30
N SER A 103 11.52 -2.41 12.35
CA SER A 103 12.86 -2.16 12.88
C SER A 103 12.99 -2.76 14.27
N SER A 104 14.16 -3.31 14.64
CA SER A 104 14.36 -4.04 15.93
C SER A 104 14.20 -3.19 17.19
N LEU A 105 13.89 -1.92 17.03
CA LEU A 105 13.54 -0.97 18.09
C LEU A 105 12.01 -0.80 18.23
N ASP A 106 11.23 -1.34 17.30
CA ASP A 106 9.77 -1.23 17.30
C ASP A 106 9.21 -2.19 18.35
N SER A 107 8.64 -1.63 19.40
CA SER A 107 7.77 -2.37 20.31
C SER A 107 6.34 -2.26 19.78
N PRO A 108 5.76 -3.30 19.16
CA PRO A 108 4.39 -3.21 18.67
C PRO A 108 3.46 -2.90 19.83
N ALA A 109 2.61 -1.90 19.65
CA ALA A 109 1.51 -1.61 20.58
C ALA A 109 0.44 -2.71 20.60
N PHE A 110 0.47 -3.60 19.59
CA PHE A 110 -0.52 -4.64 19.36
C PHE A 110 0.03 -6.05 19.56
N THR A 111 -0.86 -6.95 19.94
CA THR A 111 -0.60 -8.38 20.12
C THR A 111 -0.51 -9.12 18.78
N CYS A 112 0.09 -10.31 18.78
CA CYS A 112 0.13 -11.17 17.60
C CYS A 112 -1.27 -11.53 17.05
N VAL A 113 -2.29 -11.54 17.92
CA VAL A 113 -3.68 -11.82 17.53
C VAL A 113 -4.25 -10.66 16.72
N GLU A 114 -4.06 -9.43 17.18
CA GLU A 114 -4.54 -8.24 16.46
C GLU A 114 -3.82 -8.06 15.12
N ILE A 115 -2.52 -8.35 15.06
CA ILE A 115 -1.74 -8.33 13.81
C ILE A 115 -2.26 -9.40 12.84
N LYS A 116 -2.56 -10.60 13.35
CA LYS A 116 -3.15 -11.67 12.55
C LYS A 116 -4.50 -11.25 11.98
N ASP A 117 -5.38 -10.72 12.80
CA ASP A 117 -6.73 -10.34 12.39
C ASP A 117 -6.71 -9.17 11.40
N ALA A 118 -5.78 -8.24 11.55
CA ALA A 118 -5.63 -7.10 10.65
C ALA A 118 -5.13 -7.47 9.25
N PHE A 119 -4.21 -8.44 9.11
CA PHE A 119 -3.56 -8.73 7.83
C PHE A 119 -3.97 -10.06 7.19
N SER A 120 -4.76 -10.89 7.86
CA SER A 120 -5.23 -12.15 7.27
C SER A 120 -6.21 -11.91 6.12
N GLY A 121 -6.09 -12.69 5.05
CA GLY A 121 -6.96 -12.58 3.85
C GLY A 121 -6.60 -11.45 2.88
N MET A 122 -5.51 -10.71 3.11
CA MET A 122 -5.07 -9.62 2.24
C MET A 122 -4.54 -10.12 0.88
N GLU A 123 -4.57 -9.27 -0.14
CA GLU A 123 -4.07 -9.65 -1.46
C GLU A 123 -2.54 -9.69 -1.48
N GLU A 124 -1.88 -8.67 -0.95
CA GLU A 124 -0.43 -8.57 -0.90
C GLU A 124 0.04 -8.04 0.45
N LEU A 125 0.97 -8.75 1.10
CA LEU A 125 1.63 -8.29 2.32
C LEU A 125 3.14 -8.35 2.11
N THR A 126 3.79 -7.19 2.14
CA THR A 126 5.25 -7.08 2.09
C THR A 126 5.77 -6.62 3.44
N ILE A 127 6.68 -7.39 4.03
CA ILE A 127 7.28 -7.11 5.34
C ILE A 127 8.78 -6.90 5.14
N TRP A 128 9.29 -5.74 5.51
CA TRP A 128 10.72 -5.43 5.44
C TRP A 128 11.33 -5.25 6.82
N ALA A 129 12.39 -6.00 7.10
CA ALA A 129 13.22 -5.82 8.28
C ALA A 129 14.27 -4.72 8.01
N VAL A 130 14.19 -3.61 8.75
CA VAL A 130 15.09 -2.46 8.64
C VAL A 130 16.04 -2.46 9.85
N ARG A 131 17.36 -2.40 9.60
CA ARG A 131 18.41 -2.45 10.64
C ARG A 131 18.26 -3.61 11.65
N PRO A 132 18.12 -4.87 11.20
CA PRO A 132 18.08 -5.98 12.14
C PRO A 132 19.40 -6.09 12.91
N TYR A 133 19.38 -5.91 14.24
CA TYR A 133 20.57 -6.18 15.07
C TYR A 133 21.03 -7.63 14.85
N LEU A 134 22.36 -7.83 14.73
CA LEU A 134 22.99 -9.11 14.39
C LEU A 134 22.58 -10.30 15.26
N LEU A 135 22.14 -10.06 16.51
CA LEU A 135 21.81 -11.10 17.50
C LEU A 135 20.30 -11.40 17.62
N SER A 136 19.41 -10.56 17.10
CA SER A 136 17.95 -10.74 17.18
C SER A 136 17.25 -10.63 15.82
N ARG A 137 17.96 -10.98 14.74
CA ARG A 137 17.68 -10.62 13.34
C ARG A 137 16.23 -10.78 12.86
N TYR A 138 15.43 -11.64 13.49
CA TYR A 138 14.07 -11.96 13.04
C TYR A 138 13.04 -12.09 14.16
N PHE A 139 13.34 -11.71 15.40
CA PHE A 139 12.39 -11.90 16.51
C PHE A 139 11.04 -11.21 16.26
N MET A 140 11.05 -10.06 15.60
CA MET A 140 9.82 -9.34 15.29
C MET A 140 9.02 -9.93 14.13
N LEU A 141 9.63 -10.75 13.27
CA LEU A 141 8.85 -11.47 12.26
C LEU A 141 7.90 -12.48 12.91
N ARG A 142 8.18 -12.89 14.16
CA ARG A 142 7.30 -13.77 14.93
C ARG A 142 5.92 -13.17 15.18
N TYR A 143 5.81 -11.83 15.23
CA TYR A 143 4.51 -11.15 15.33
C TYR A 143 3.59 -11.45 14.15
N PHE A 144 4.15 -11.82 12.99
CA PHE A 144 3.42 -12.11 11.76
C PHE A 144 3.25 -13.62 11.49
N GLU A 145 3.81 -14.51 12.33
CA GLU A 145 3.74 -15.97 12.15
C GLU A 145 2.29 -16.50 12.10
N GLY A 146 1.32 -15.77 12.66
CA GLY A 146 -0.10 -16.13 12.67
C GLY A 146 -0.90 -15.70 11.44
N VAL A 147 -0.36 -14.82 10.59
CA VAL A 147 -1.08 -14.25 9.43
C VAL A 147 -1.28 -15.34 8.36
N ARG A 148 -2.51 -15.49 7.86
CA ARG A 148 -2.88 -16.54 6.87
C ARG A 148 -3.73 -15.97 5.75
N GLY A 149 -3.85 -16.72 4.65
CA GLY A 149 -4.75 -16.38 3.54
C GLY A 149 -4.27 -15.20 2.68
N VAL A 150 -3.01 -14.79 2.82
CA VAL A 150 -2.44 -13.74 1.96
C VAL A 150 -2.08 -14.32 0.60
N LYS A 151 -2.57 -13.72 -0.50
CA LYS A 151 -2.30 -14.26 -1.85
C LYS A 151 -0.84 -14.10 -2.26
N LYS A 152 -0.19 -13.00 -1.88
CA LYS A 152 1.23 -12.72 -2.16
C LYS A 152 1.93 -12.21 -0.89
N ALA A 153 2.85 -13.00 -0.35
CA ALA A 153 3.68 -12.60 0.78
C ALA A 153 5.13 -12.38 0.32
N LYS A 154 5.72 -11.25 0.71
CA LYS A 154 7.14 -10.93 0.43
C LYS A 154 7.83 -10.53 1.71
N ILE A 155 8.99 -11.11 1.96
CA ILE A 155 9.85 -10.75 3.09
C ILE A 155 11.16 -10.22 2.52
N GLY A 156 11.53 -9.01 2.91
CA GLY A 156 12.78 -8.36 2.50
C GLY A 156 13.58 -7.90 3.71
N TRP A 157 14.86 -7.62 3.48
CA TRP A 157 15.73 -7.03 4.48
C TRP A 157 16.62 -5.97 3.85
N VAL A 158 16.95 -4.95 4.64
CA VAL A 158 17.91 -3.93 4.25
C VAL A 158 19.07 -4.00 5.23
N CYS A 159 20.19 -4.55 4.78
CA CYS A 159 21.48 -4.44 5.48
C CYS A 159 22.09 -3.07 5.16
N ALA A 160 22.54 -2.38 6.21
CA ALA A 160 23.40 -1.21 6.07
C ALA A 160 24.81 -1.65 5.65
#